data_AF-A0A182EV12-F1
#
_entry.id   AF-A0A182EV12-F1
#
_cell.length_a   1.000
_cell.length_b   1.000
_cell.length_c   1.000
_cell.angle_alpha   90.00
_cell.angle_beta   90.00
_cell.angle_gamma   90.00
#
_symmetry.space_group_name_H-M   'P 1'
#
loop_
_entity.id
_entity.type
_entity.pdbx_description
1 polymer ?
#
loop_
_entity_poly.entity_id
_entity_poly.type
_entity_poly.pdbx_seq_one_letter_code
_entity_poly.pdbx_strand_id
1 'polypeptide(L)' 'MRNVIVNPEKVQPDPRKRFRDCLDDCSRRLGLKPSEVLFFMENSDTLLPDNSDINSLRGRQIIAHGNFVPYLA' A
#
# COMPACT_ATOMS: atom_id res chain seq x y z
N MET A 1 8.02 18.46 2.67
CA MET A 1 7.53 17.26 1.95
C MET A 1 7.46 16.11 2.94
N ARG A 2 6.29 15.46 3.05
CA ARG A 2 5.97 14.46 4.07
C ARG A 2 6.72 13.14 3.77
N ASN A 3 7.93 12.99 4.28
CA ASN A 3 8.65 11.72 4.28
C ASN A 3 8.39 11.00 5.60
N VAL A 4 7.44 10.09 5.60
CA VAL A 4 7.44 8.97 6.55
C VAL A 4 7.66 7.71 5.71
N ILE A 5 8.90 7.51 5.27
CA ILE A 5 9.35 6.22 4.78
C ILE A 5 9.89 5.49 6.01
N VAL A 6 9.01 4.78 6.71
CA VAL A 6 9.43 3.72 7.62
C VAL A 6 9.87 2.58 6.70
N ASN A 7 11.12 2.12 6.84
CA ASN A 7 11.80 1.11 6.03
C ASN A 7 10.91 0.30 5.07
N PRO A 8 11.15 0.33 3.74
CA PRO A 8 10.34 -0.41 2.78
C PRO A 8 10.37 -1.91 3.08
N GLU A 9 9.19 -2.51 3.34
CA GLU A 9 9.05 -3.96 3.53
C GLU A 9 8.98 -4.64 2.16
N LYS A 10 9.91 -5.58 1.91
CA LYS A 10 9.87 -6.40 0.69
C LYS A 10 8.82 -7.49 0.85
N VAL A 11 7.63 -7.27 0.29
CA VAL A 11 6.56 -8.26 0.24
C VAL A 11 6.76 -9.16 -1.00
N GLN A 12 6.81 -10.47 -0.80
CA GLN A 12 6.66 -11.41 -1.91
C GLN A 12 5.17 -11.70 -2.13
N PRO A 13 4.59 -11.28 -3.26
CA PRO A 13 3.19 -11.53 -3.54
C PRO A 13 2.93 -13.03 -3.70
N ASP A 14 1.87 -13.53 -3.05
CA ASP A 14 1.37 -14.88 -3.32
C ASP A 14 0.57 -14.84 -4.63
N PRO A 15 0.98 -15.58 -5.68
CA PRO A 15 0.31 -15.58 -6.98
C PRO A 15 -1.13 -16.10 -6.93
N ARG A 16 -1.55 -16.74 -5.82
CA ARG A 16 -2.92 -17.21 -5.60
C ARG A 16 -3.81 -16.17 -4.92
N LYS A 17 -3.23 -15.09 -4.39
CA LYS A 17 -3.94 -14.02 -3.69
C LYS A 17 -4.13 -12.82 -4.60
N ARG A 18 -5.19 -12.05 -4.36
CA ARG A 18 -5.35 -10.76 -5.02
C ARG A 18 -4.33 -9.78 -4.46
N PHE A 19 -4.02 -8.76 -5.25
CA PHE A 19 -3.13 -7.68 -4.85
C PHE A 19 -3.54 -7.05 -3.52
N ARG A 20 -4.83 -6.76 -3.37
CA ARG A 20 -5.34 -6.19 -2.12
C ARG A 20 -5.11 -7.10 -0.92
N ASP A 21 -5.33 -8.40 -1.06
CA ASP A 21 -5.12 -9.37 0.04
C ASP A 21 -3.65 -9.38 0.50
N CYS A 22 -2.68 -9.30 -0.42
CA CYS A 22 -1.26 -9.24 -0.07
C CYS A 22 -0.89 -7.98 0.72
N LEU A 23 -1.49 -6.84 0.35
CA LEU A 23 -1.22 -5.57 1.00
C LEU A 23 -1.98 -5.39 2.31
N ASP A 24 -3.17 -5.96 2.42
CA ASP A 24 -3.93 -6.04 3.66
C ASP A 24 -3.15 -6.82 4.73
N ASP A 25 -2.54 -7.95 4.36
CA ASP A 25 -1.67 -8.73 5.24
C ASP A 25 -0.48 -7.89 5.73
N CYS A 26 0.16 -7.12 4.85
CA CYS A 26 1.25 -6.21 5.21
C CYS A 26 0.76 -5.06 6.12
N SER A 27 -0.37 -4.45 5.78
CA SER A 27 -0.98 -3.38 6.58
C SER A 27 -1.27 -3.83 8.01
N ARG A 28 -1.88 -5.03 8.17
CA ARG A 28 -2.16 -5.60 9.50
C ARG A 28 -0.89 -5.87 10.29
N ARG A 29 0.17 -6.38 9.65
CA ARG A 29 1.48 -6.59 10.31
C ARG A 29 2.09 -5.28 10.82
N LEU A 30 1.85 -4.18 10.10
CA LEU A 30 2.28 -2.84 10.49
C LEU A 30 1.29 -2.14 11.46
N GLY A 31 0.25 -2.84 11.92
CA GLY A 31 -0.76 -2.28 12.84
C GLY A 31 -1.73 -1.29 12.19
N LEU A 32 -1.76 -1.22 10.86
CA LEU A 32 -2.66 -0.37 10.09
C LEU A 32 -3.96 -1.11 9.79
N LYS A 33 -5.09 -0.40 9.84
CA LYS A 33 -6.36 -0.92 9.34
C LYS A 33 -6.38 -0.86 7.82
N PRO A 34 -6.51 -1.99 7.10
CA PRO A 34 -6.42 -1.97 5.65
C PRO A 34 -7.48 -1.10 4.96
N SER A 35 -8.64 -0.93 5.57
CA SER A 35 -9.72 -0.04 5.08
C SER A 35 -9.36 1.44 5.14
N GLU A 36 -8.37 1.82 5.94
CA GLU A 36 -7.91 3.19 6.11
C GLU A 36 -6.62 3.46 5.32
N VAL A 37 -6.14 2.48 4.54
CA VAL A 37 -4.90 2.59 3.77
C VAL A 37 -5.21 2.66 2.27
N LEU A 38 -4.65 3.68 1.62
CA LEU A 38 -4.63 3.84 0.17
C LEU A 38 -3.25 3.49 -0.36
N PHE A 39 -3.19 2.86 -1.53
CA PHE A 39 -1.93 2.44 -2.16
C PHE A 39 -1.71 3.19 -3.45
N PHE A 40 -0.49 3.71 -3.62
CA PHE A 40 -0.07 4.47 -4.78
C PHE A 40 1.17 3.83 -5.37
N MET A 41 1.37 3.96 -6.67
CA MET A 41 2.65 3.60 -7.28
C MET A 41 3.67 4.69 -6.94
N GLU A 42 4.91 4.30 -6.61
CA GLU A 42 5.96 5.28 -6.34
C GLU A 42 6.14 6.24 -7.54
N ASN A 43 6.27 7.54 -7.23
CA ASN A 43 6.36 8.62 -8.21
C ASN A 43 5.11 8.78 -9.10
N SER A 44 3.96 8.24 -8.68
CA SER A 44 2.68 8.42 -9.33
C SER A 44 1.62 8.83 -8.32
N ASP A 45 0.83 9.85 -8.64
CA ASP A 45 -0.39 10.17 -7.89
C ASP A 45 -1.54 9.20 -8.23
N THR A 46 -1.26 8.16 -9.01
CA THR A 46 -2.24 7.14 -9.39
C THR A 46 -2.50 6.19 -8.25
N LEU A 47 -3.73 6.22 -7.74
CA LEU A 47 -4.24 5.23 -6.81
C LEU A 47 -4.28 3.85 -7.50
N LEU A 48 -3.72 2.85 -6.84
CA LEU A 48 -3.77 1.46 -7.30
C LEU A 48 -5.15 0.87 -6.98
N PRO A 49 -5.91 0.41 -7.99
CA PRO A 49 -7.18 -0.24 -7.75
C PRO A 49 -6.98 -1.60 -7.08
N ASP A 50 -7.97 -2.04 -6.30
CA ASP A 50 -7.89 -3.27 -5.51
C ASP A 50 -7.74 -4.55 -6.36
N ASN A 51 -8.16 -4.49 -7.63
CA ASN A 51 -8.06 -5.57 -8.60
C ASN A 51 -6.81 -5.52 -9.49
N SER A 52 -5.81 -4.69 -9.13
CA SER A 52 -4.56 -4.60 -9.89
C SER A 52 -3.89 -5.96 -10.06
N ASP A 53 -3.37 -6.24 -11.26
CA ASP A 53 -2.56 -7.44 -11.49
C ASP A 53 -1.21 -7.31 -10.80
N ILE A 54 -0.94 -8.23 -9.89
CA ILE A 54 0.27 -8.25 -9.08
C ILE A 54 1.55 -8.42 -9.91
N ASN A 55 1.43 -9.09 -11.07
CA ASN A 55 2.56 -9.28 -11.98
C ASN A 55 2.99 -7.97 -12.65
N SER A 56 2.04 -7.08 -12.96
CA SER A 56 2.31 -5.76 -13.53
C SER A 56 3.07 -4.82 -12.58
N LEU A 57 2.99 -5.12 -11.26
CA LEU A 57 3.59 -4.35 -10.19
C LEU A 57 4.93 -4.94 -9.72
N ARG A 58 5.36 -6.09 -10.27
CA ARG A 58 6.60 -6.76 -9.87
C ARG A 58 7.81 -5.85 -10.09
N GLY A 59 8.57 -5.62 -9.02
CA GLY A 59 9.76 -4.75 -9.06
C GLY A 59 9.44 -3.26 -8.99
N ARG A 60 8.17 -2.86 -8.89
CA ARG A 60 7.77 -1.49 -8.59
C ARG A 60 7.64 -1.28 -7.10
N GLN A 61 7.89 -0.07 -6.65
CA GLN A 61 7.65 0.35 -5.28
C GLN A 61 6.22 0.89 -5.15
N ILE A 62 5.59 0.55 -4.02
CA ILE A 62 4.21 0.91 -3.71
C ILE A 62 4.24 1.69 -2.41
N ILE A 63 3.59 2.85 -2.40
CA ILE A 63 3.51 3.74 -1.25
C ILE A 63 2.13 3.57 -0.62
N ALA A 64 2.13 3.21 0.67
CA ALA A 64 0.92 3.12 1.47
C ALA A 64 0.70 4.44 2.22
N HIS A 65 -0.45 5.07 2.02
CA HIS A 65 -0.89 6.23 2.77
C HIS A 65 -2.05 5.84 3.67
N GLY A 66 -1.85 5.92 4.99
CA GLY A 66 -2.96 5.90 5.93
C GLY A 66 -3.75 7.20 5.84
N ASN A 67 -5.08 7.14 5.76
CA ASN A 67 -5.97 8.29 5.88
C ASN A 67 -5.91 8.84 7.32
N PHE A 68 -4.87 9.61 7.61
CA PHE A 68 -4.86 10.51 8.76
C PHE A 68 -5.31 11.87 8.25
N VAL A 69 -6.61 12.14 8.34
CA VAL A 69 -7.17 13.48 8.11
C VAL A 69 -7.27 14.14 9.48
N PRO A 70 -6.23 14.85 9.96
CA PRO A 70 -6.37 15.64 11.17
C PRO A 70 -7.38 16.76 10.87
N TYR A 71 -8.53 16.71 11.53
CA TYR A 71 -9.38 17.89 11.66
C TYR A 71 -8.71 18.78 12.71
N LEU A 72 -8.30 19.98 12.30
CA LEU A 72 -7.94 21.02 13.26
C LEU A 72 -9.26 21.60 13.78
N ALA A 73 -9.48 21.44 15.08
CA ALA A 73 -10.50 22.19 15.81
C ALA A 73 -10.06 23.65 15.99
#